data_AF-A0A166WCE9-F1
#
_entry.id   AF-A0A166WCE9-F1
#
_cell.length_a   1.000
_cell.length_b   1.000
_cell.length_c   1.000
_cell.angle_alpha   90.00
_cell.angle_beta   90.00
_cell.angle_gamma   90.00
#
_symmetry.space_group_name_H-M   'P 1'
#
loop_
_entity.id
_entity.type
_entity.pdbx_description
1 polymer ?
#
loop_
_entity_poly.entity_id
_entity_poly.type
_entity_poly.pdbx_seq_one_letter_code
_entity_poly.pdbx_strand_id
1 'polypeptide(L)'
;MADWRRGQQKAEEIKIMRMFADDPAAPYSIHNFVDYGSSKCGKYPGEWFGPSATSQCIKALTDKFETSMRVYMTGDSPDVYEDSFMATAKSDDGLFKPTLILISTRLGIDKITQVYWEALISALQMPQSVGIAGYTRT
;
A
#
# COMPACT_ATOMS: atom_id res chain seq x y z
N MET A 1 11.36 -14.51 -6.93
CA MET A 1 10.10 -14.77 -6.22
C MET A 1 10.39 -14.78 -4.72
N ALA A 2 9.43 -14.40 -3.88
CA ALA A 2 9.60 -14.60 -2.44
C ALA A 2 9.49 -16.10 -2.13
N ASP A 3 10.59 -16.70 -1.67
CA ASP A 3 10.68 -18.15 -1.43
C ASP A 3 10.10 -18.58 -0.07
N TRP A 4 9.79 -17.61 0.80
CA TRP A 4 9.19 -17.85 2.10
C TRP A 4 7.80 -18.50 1.99
N ARG A 5 7.50 -19.43 2.90
CA ARG A 5 6.18 -20.06 3.07
C ARG A 5 5.77 -20.03 4.54
N ARG A 6 4.46 -19.98 4.79
CA ARG A 6 3.87 -19.95 6.13
C ARG A 6 4.41 -21.08 7.01
N GLY A 7 4.73 -20.77 8.26
CA GLY A 7 5.25 -21.75 9.22
C GLY A 7 6.76 -22.02 9.14
N GLN A 8 7.48 -21.52 8.13
CA GLN A 8 8.94 -21.66 8.04
C GLN A 8 9.68 -20.79 9.06
N GLN A 9 9.22 -19.56 9.28
CA GLN A 9 9.83 -18.60 10.21
C GLN A 9 8.78 -18.06 11.18
N LYS A 10 8.36 -18.89 12.14
CA LYS A 10 7.25 -18.57 13.07
C LYS A 10 7.47 -17.29 13.87
N ALA A 11 8.70 -17.02 14.30
CA ALA A 11 8.99 -15.83 15.11
C ALA A 11 8.75 -14.53 14.31
N GLU A 12 9.25 -14.47 13.07
CA GLU A 12 9.03 -13.33 12.18
C GLU A 12 7.56 -13.23 11.73
N GLU A 13 6.91 -14.36 11.44
CA GLU A 13 5.47 -14.39 11.12
C GLU A 13 4.64 -13.79 12.25
N ILE A 14 4.89 -14.19 13.51
CA ILE A 14 4.19 -13.65 14.68
C ILE A 14 4.49 -12.16 14.85
N LYS A 15 5.75 -11.72 14.60
CA LYS A 15 6.13 -10.31 14.68
C LYS A 15 5.34 -9.47 13.69
N ILE A 16 5.25 -9.89 12.42
CA ILE A 16 4.46 -9.20 11.39
C ILE A 16 2.98 -9.22 11.76
N MET A 17 2.42 -10.38 12.11
CA MET A 17 1.00 -10.52 12.47
C MET A 17 0.59 -9.60 13.62
N ARG A 18 1.45 -9.44 14.64
CA ARG A 18 1.21 -8.52 15.76
C ARG A 18 1.12 -7.07 15.33
N MET A 19 1.79 -6.66 14.25
CA MET A 19 1.70 -5.29 13.75
C MET A 19 0.32 -4.95 13.20
N PHE A 20 -0.46 -5.95 12.77
CA PHE A 20 -1.80 -5.81 12.19
C PHE A 20 -2.92 -6.31 13.11
N ALA A 21 -2.63 -6.57 14.38
CA ALA A 21 -3.66 -7.02 15.32
C ALA A 21 -4.73 -5.94 15.52
N ASP A 22 -5.96 -6.35 15.84
CA ASP A 22 -7.08 -5.47 16.20
C ASP A 22 -6.91 -4.90 17.63
N ASP A 23 -5.77 -4.26 17.87
CA ASP A 23 -5.39 -3.63 19.12
C ASP A 23 -4.89 -2.20 18.80
N PRO A 24 -5.39 -1.14 19.45
CA PRO A 24 -4.90 0.22 19.21
C PRO A 24 -3.39 0.40 19.36
N ALA A 25 -2.72 -0.45 20.16
CA ALA A 25 -1.26 -0.45 20.30
C ALA A 25 -0.53 -1.03 19.07
N ALA A 26 -1.19 -1.80 18.21
CA ALA A 26 -0.60 -2.37 17.01
C ALA A 26 -0.51 -1.30 15.89
N PRO A 27 0.68 -1.07 15.29
CA PRO A 27 0.94 -0.01 14.32
C PRO A 27 -0.06 0.11 13.16
N TYR A 28 -0.43 -1.03 12.58
CA TYR A 28 -1.30 -1.14 11.40
C TYR A 28 -2.68 -1.67 11.75
N SER A 29 -3.11 -1.52 13.00
CA SER A 29 -4.44 -1.93 13.44
C SER A 29 -5.54 -1.17 12.70
N ILE A 30 -6.72 -1.78 12.63
CA ILE A 30 -7.92 -1.13 12.08
C ILE A 30 -8.24 0.18 12.80
N HIS A 31 -7.93 0.27 14.10
CA HIS A 31 -8.11 1.48 14.91
C HIS A 31 -7.25 2.64 14.39
N ASN A 32 -5.93 2.42 14.26
CA ASN A 32 -5.00 3.44 13.76
C ASN A 32 -5.29 3.81 12.30
N PHE A 33 -5.72 2.83 11.52
CA PHE A 33 -6.11 3.02 10.12
C PHE A 33 -7.34 3.94 9.99
N VAL A 34 -8.39 3.68 10.76
CA VAL A 34 -9.62 4.48 10.73
C VAL A 34 -9.44 5.85 11.40
N ASP A 35 -8.62 5.95 12.45
CA ASP A 35 -8.27 7.22 13.08
C ASP A 35 -7.59 8.18 12.09
N TYR A 36 -6.61 7.69 11.34
CA TYR A 36 -6.00 8.46 10.26
C TYR A 36 -7.02 8.78 9.14
N GLY A 37 -7.80 7.79 8.73
CA GLY A 37 -8.85 7.93 7.72
C GLY A 37 -9.84 9.04 8.03
N SER A 38 -10.34 9.09 9.26
CA SER A 38 -11.34 10.07 9.67
C SER A 38 -10.75 11.48 9.76
N SER A 39 -9.54 11.59 10.29
CA SER A 39 -8.88 12.89 10.50
C SER A 39 -8.30 13.52 9.24
N LYS A 40 -7.86 12.73 8.24
CA LYS A 40 -7.18 13.23 7.04
C LYS A 40 -7.92 12.97 5.73
N CYS A 41 -8.67 11.87 5.64
CA CYS A 41 -9.38 11.48 4.43
C CYS A 41 -10.90 11.74 4.51
N GLY A 42 -11.40 12.20 5.67
CA GLY A 42 -12.84 12.35 5.94
C GLY A 42 -13.60 11.02 5.89
N LYS A 43 -12.91 9.91 6.21
CA LYS A 43 -13.44 8.54 6.20
C LYS A 43 -13.68 8.04 7.61
N TYR A 44 -14.94 8.02 8.03
CA TYR A 44 -15.37 7.67 9.38
C TYR A 44 -15.52 6.15 9.58
N PRO A 45 -15.51 5.67 10.83
CA PRO A 45 -15.80 4.27 11.13
C PRO A 45 -17.09 3.79 10.46
N GLY A 46 -17.04 2.64 9.79
CA GLY A 46 -18.16 2.06 9.05
C GLY A 46 -18.29 2.52 7.59
N GLU A 47 -17.53 3.54 7.16
CA GLU A 47 -17.51 3.96 5.76
C GLU A 47 -16.56 3.12 4.90
N TRP A 48 -16.81 3.13 3.59
CA TRP A 48 -15.95 2.47 2.63
C TRP A 48 -14.68 3.28 2.32
N PHE A 49 -13.52 2.62 2.45
CA PHE A 49 -12.20 3.15 2.09
C PHE A 49 -11.82 2.70 0.69
N GLY A 50 -11.90 3.63 -0.27
CA GLY A 50 -11.42 3.39 -1.64
C GLY A 50 -9.89 3.37 -1.72
N PRO A 51 -9.30 2.90 -2.84
CA PRO A 51 -7.85 2.76 -3.01
C PRO A 51 -7.05 3.99 -2.63
N SER A 52 -7.47 5.19 -3.04
CA SER A 52 -6.77 6.44 -2.70
C SER A 52 -6.70 6.69 -1.18
N ALA A 53 -7.84 6.63 -0.48
CA ALA A 53 -7.87 6.82 0.98
C ALA A 53 -7.06 5.72 1.70
N THR A 54 -7.17 4.48 1.24
CA THR A 54 -6.42 3.33 1.76
C THR A 54 -4.92 3.53 1.60
N SER A 55 -4.44 3.93 0.42
CA SER A 55 -3.01 4.21 0.19
C SER A 55 -2.49 5.33 1.09
N GLN A 56 -3.27 6.40 1.28
CA GLN A 56 -2.89 7.50 2.18
C GLN A 56 -2.73 7.01 3.63
N CYS A 57 -3.64 6.15 4.10
CA CYS A 57 -3.54 5.54 5.43
C CYS A 57 -2.30 4.65 5.55
N ILE A 58 -2.05 3.78 4.56
CA ILE A 58 -0.86 2.91 4.54
C ILE A 58 0.41 3.76 4.62
N LYS A 59 0.53 4.77 3.75
CA LYS A 59 1.70 5.65 3.73
C LYS A 59 1.91 6.32 5.09
N ALA A 60 0.87 6.92 5.66
CA ALA A 60 1.00 7.63 6.92
C ALA A 60 1.35 6.73 8.10
N LEU A 61 0.77 5.54 8.18
CA LEU A 61 1.11 4.58 9.23
C LEU A 61 2.53 4.05 9.05
N THR A 62 2.97 3.76 7.83
CA THR A 62 4.37 3.37 7.57
C THR A 62 5.33 4.50 7.93
N ASP A 63 5.06 5.74 7.52
CA ASP A 63 5.91 6.90 7.86
C ASP A 63 5.99 7.13 9.38
N LYS A 64 4.92 6.82 10.12
CA LYS A 64 4.86 6.99 11.58
C LYS A 64 5.57 5.87 12.35
N PHE A 65 5.42 4.62 11.93
CA PHE A 65 5.79 3.46 12.74
C PHE A 65 6.97 2.66 12.19
N GLU A 66 7.39 2.89 10.94
CA GLU A 66 8.37 2.04 10.27
C GLU A 66 9.56 2.85 9.75
N THR A 67 10.76 2.36 10.06
CA THR A 67 12.01 3.03 9.70
C THR A 67 12.74 2.31 8.58
N SER A 68 12.45 1.02 8.36
CA SER A 68 13.15 0.15 7.42
C SER A 68 12.58 0.18 6.01
N MET A 69 11.34 0.63 5.81
CA MET A 69 10.74 0.77 4.47
C MET A 69 10.09 2.13 4.25
N ARG A 70 9.69 2.39 3.01
CA ARG A 70 9.02 3.60 2.55
C ARG A 70 7.80 3.26 1.72
N VAL A 71 6.89 4.21 1.59
CA VAL A 71 5.74 4.11 0.68
C VAL A 71 5.77 5.30 -0.27
N TYR A 72 5.88 5.00 -1.56
CA TYR A 72 5.68 5.94 -2.64
C TYR A 72 4.26 5.78 -3.18
N MET A 73 3.55 6.89 -3.30
CA MET A 73 2.21 6.93 -3.85
C MET A 73 2.19 7.81 -5.09
N THR A 74 1.53 7.35 -6.14
CA THR A 74 1.16 8.25 -7.23
C THR A 74 -0.04 9.11 -6.79
N GLY A 75 -0.09 10.34 -7.29
CA GLY A 75 -1.25 11.22 -7.08
C GLY A 75 -2.42 10.80 -7.95
N ASP A 76 -3.05 11.75 -8.64
CA ASP A 76 -4.20 11.46 -9.51
C ASP A 76 -3.81 10.83 -10.86
N SER A 77 -2.52 10.85 -11.22
CA SER A 77 -1.99 10.14 -12.38
C SER A 77 -1.44 8.77 -11.99
N PRO A 78 -1.58 7.73 -12.86
CA PRO A 78 -0.87 6.47 -12.68
C PRO A 78 0.65 6.55 -12.93
N ASP A 79 1.16 7.71 -13.35
CA ASP A 79 2.55 7.89 -13.72
C ASP A 79 3.50 7.81 -12.51
N VAL A 80 4.57 7.05 -12.67
CA VAL A 80 5.67 6.95 -11.70
C VAL A 80 6.86 7.72 -12.23
N TYR A 81 7.26 8.77 -11.53
CA TYR A 81 8.43 9.58 -11.88
C TYR A 81 9.64 9.11 -11.10
N GLU A 82 10.74 8.81 -11.80
CA GLU A 82 11.98 8.30 -11.20
C GLU A 82 12.50 9.22 -10.10
N ASP A 83 12.63 10.52 -10.37
CA ASP A 83 13.15 11.48 -9.39
C ASP A 83 12.30 11.54 -8.12
N SER A 84 10.97 11.51 -8.25
CA SER A 84 10.04 11.55 -7.12
C SER A 84 10.06 10.25 -6.31
N PHE A 85 10.16 9.11 -7.00
CA PHE A 85 10.34 7.82 -6.37
C PHE A 85 11.66 7.76 -5.61
N MET A 86 12.77 8.18 -6.24
CA MET A 86 14.10 8.14 -5.64
C MET A 86 14.24 9.09 -4.45
N ALA A 87 13.59 10.26 -4.51
CA ALA A 87 13.50 11.17 -3.37
C ALA A 87 12.73 10.56 -2.17
N THR A 88 11.76 9.67 -2.43
CA THR A 88 11.03 8.97 -1.38
C THR A 88 11.81 7.76 -0.84
N ALA A 89 12.50 7.05 -1.73
CA ALA A 89 13.16 5.78 -1.44
C ALA A 89 14.52 5.94 -0.75
N LYS A 90 15.22 7.06 -0.97
CA LYS A 90 16.51 7.35 -0.33
C LYS A 90 16.33 8.12 0.98
N SER A 91 17.05 7.72 2.02
CA SER A 91 17.21 8.55 3.22
C SER A 91 18.23 9.67 3.01
N ASP A 92 18.35 10.57 3.99
CA ASP A 92 19.27 11.72 3.96
C ASP A 92 20.76 11.32 3.79
N ASP A 93 21.10 10.09 4.20
CA ASP A 93 22.41 9.46 4.00
C ASP A 93 22.61 8.86 2.60
N GLY A 94 21.61 8.98 1.71
CA GLY A 94 21.60 8.43 0.37
C GLY A 94 21.30 6.93 0.29
N LEU A 95 21.05 6.25 1.41
CA LEU A 95 20.76 4.81 1.43
C LEU A 95 19.35 4.53 0.89
N PHE A 96 19.26 3.56 -0.02
CA PHE A 96 17.98 3.08 -0.52
C PHE A 96 17.26 2.24 0.53
N LYS A 97 15.99 2.55 0.77
CA LYS A 97 15.10 1.76 1.60
C LYS A 97 14.11 1.00 0.73
N PRO A 98 13.82 -0.28 1.04
CA PRO A 98 12.70 -1.00 0.43
C PRO A 98 11.46 -0.12 0.35
N THR A 99 10.92 0.05 -0.85
CA THR A 99 9.84 1.02 -1.08
C THR A 99 8.66 0.32 -1.74
N LEU A 100 7.50 0.41 -1.08
CA LEU A 100 6.22 -0.02 -1.61
C LEU A 100 5.68 1.08 -2.54
N ILE A 101 5.43 0.73 -3.81
CA ILE A 101 4.82 1.64 -4.78
C ILE A 101 3.32 1.36 -4.84
N LEU A 102 2.52 2.34 -4.46
CA LEU A 102 1.05 2.29 -4.53
C LEU A 102 0.55 3.20 -5.64
N ILE A 103 -0.06 2.60 -6.66
CA ILE A 103 -0.61 3.31 -7.82
C ILE A 103 -2.14 3.28 -7.70
N SER A 104 -2.73 4.41 -7.33
CA SER A 104 -4.19 4.57 -7.28
C SER A 104 -4.70 5.03 -8.64
N THR A 105 -5.33 4.14 -9.41
CA THR A 105 -5.81 4.46 -10.76
C THR A 105 -7.24 3.98 -11.02
N ARG A 106 -7.94 4.71 -11.89
CA ARG A 106 -9.28 4.35 -12.40
C ARG A 106 -9.15 3.87 -13.83
N LEU A 107 -9.42 2.58 -14.06
CA LEU A 107 -9.23 1.92 -15.36
C LEU A 107 -10.50 1.83 -16.21
N GLY A 108 -11.56 2.55 -15.83
CA GLY A 108 -12.82 2.59 -16.56
C GLY A 108 -13.97 3.20 -15.73
N ILE A 109 -15.14 3.33 -16.35
CA ILE A 109 -16.32 3.93 -15.70
C ILE A 109 -17.06 2.87 -14.88
N ASP A 110 -17.59 1.85 -15.55
CA ASP A 110 -18.36 0.76 -14.94
C ASP A 110 -17.54 -0.55 -14.85
N LYS A 111 -16.72 -0.79 -15.88
CA LYS A 111 -15.82 -1.94 -15.99
C LYS A 111 -14.45 -1.50 -16.42
N ILE A 112 -13.44 -2.31 -16.15
CA ILE A 112 -12.08 -2.11 -16.65
C ILE A 112 -12.12 -2.10 -18.18
N THR A 113 -11.60 -1.05 -18.80
CA THR A 113 -11.48 -0.94 -20.26
C THR A 113 -10.53 -2.01 -20.78
N GLN A 114 -10.94 -2.73 -21.84
CA GLN A 114 -10.21 -3.89 -22.37
C GLN A 114 -8.74 -3.58 -22.73
N VAL A 115 -8.45 -2.35 -23.15
CA VAL A 115 -7.09 -1.89 -23.46
C VAL A 115 -6.10 -2.07 -22.30
N TYR A 116 -6.57 -2.09 -21.05
CA TYR A 116 -5.70 -2.25 -19.87
C TYR A 116 -5.46 -3.70 -19.46
N TRP A 117 -6.15 -4.68 -20.07
CA TRP A 117 -6.10 -6.07 -19.59
C TRP A 117 -4.71 -6.68 -19.69
N GLU A 118 -4.04 -6.52 -20.83
CA GLU A 118 -2.67 -7.04 -21.01
C GLU A 118 -1.68 -6.37 -20.08
N ALA A 119 -1.84 -5.06 -19.85
CA ALA A 119 -0.99 -4.31 -18.92
C ALA A 119 -1.17 -4.79 -17.48
N LEU A 120 -2.41 -5.09 -17.05
CA LEU A 120 -2.70 -5.64 -15.72
C LEU A 120 -2.11 -7.04 -15.53
N ILE A 121 -2.26 -7.92 -16.52
CA ILE A 121 -1.67 -9.26 -16.48
C ILE A 121 -0.15 -9.17 -16.38
N SER A 122 0.46 -8.30 -17.19
CA SER A 122 1.91 -8.06 -17.16
C SER A 122 2.39 -7.52 -15.80
N ALA A 123 1.65 -6.58 -15.19
CA ALA A 123 1.96 -6.04 -13.87
C ALA A 123 1.89 -7.10 -12.76
N LEU A 124 0.98 -8.09 -12.87
CA LEU A 124 0.90 -9.21 -11.93
C LEU A 124 2.02 -10.24 -12.12
N GLN A 125 2.62 -10.31 -13.32
CA GLN A 125 3.74 -11.20 -13.62
C GLN A 125 5.11 -10.65 -13.18
N MET A 126 5.18 -9.36 -12.84
CA MET A 126 6.42 -8.75 -12.36
C MET A 126 6.87 -9.38 -11.03
N PRO A 127 8.17 -9.70 -10.86
CA PRO A 127 8.69 -10.21 -9.58
C PRO A 127 8.44 -9.30 -8.37
N GLN A 128 8.26 -8.01 -8.62
CA GLN A 128 8.01 -6.96 -7.63
C GLN A 128 6.52 -6.79 -7.32
N SER A 129 5.63 -7.52 -8.02
CA SER A 129 4.19 -7.36 -7.86
C SER A 129 3.74 -7.74 -6.46
N VAL A 130 2.97 -6.86 -5.82
CA VAL A 130 2.29 -7.09 -4.55
C VAL A 130 0.77 -7.30 -4.73
N GLY A 131 0.32 -7.41 -5.99
CA GLY A 131 -1.09 -7.60 -6.35
C GLY A 131 -1.86 -6.30 -6.57
N ILE A 132 -3.18 -6.43 -6.64
CA ILE A 132 -4.13 -5.33 -6.89
C ILE A 132 -5.21 -5.38 -5.81
N ALA A 133 -5.45 -4.24 -5.16
CA ALA A 133 -6.59 -4.03 -4.27
C ALA A 133 -7.56 -3.06 -4.94
N GLY A 134 -8.81 -3.48 -5.14
CA GLY A 134 -9.81 -2.69 -5.84
C GLY A 134 -11.23 -3.12 -5.47
N TYR A 135 -12.22 -2.44 -6.05
CA TYR A 135 -13.62 -2.77 -5.88
C TYR A 135 -14.37 -2.57 -7.20
N THR A 136 -15.51 -3.25 -7.33
CA THR A 136 -16.48 -3.02 -8.39
C THR A 136 -17.73 -2.42 -7.77
N ARG A 137 -18.38 -1.46 -8.44
CA ARG A 137 -19.76 -1.12 -8.12
C ARG A 137 -20.63 -2.19 -8.77
N THR A 138 -21.35 -2.96 -7.95
CA THR A 138 -22.42 -3.86 -8.41
C THR A 138 -23.65 -3.06 -8.81
#